data_AF-A0A9Q0VZM2-F1
#
_entry.id   AF-A0A9Q0VZM2-F1
#
_cell.length_a   1.000
_cell.length_b   1.000
_cell.length_c   1.000
_cell.angle_alpha   90.00
_cell.angle_beta   90.00
_cell.angle_gamma   90.00
#
_symmetry.space_group_name_H-M   'P 1'
#
loop_
_entity.id
_entity.type
_entity.pdbx_description
1 polymer ?
#
loop_
_entity_poly.entity_id
_entity_poly.type
_entity_poly.pdbx_seq_one_letter_code
_entity_poly.pdbx_strand_id
1 'polypeptide(L)'
;MDEVTLQTLISEGHIPDTAGFVGLWKIVVVKNLPYNDMRRVGKVPKLLPHRLFPSARYSIWLDSKLRLQVDPLLVLEYFLWRKGYEYAISNHYDRHCVWEEVAQNKKLNKYNHTVIDQQFASYQADGLKRFNVSDPNKLLPSNVPEGSLIVRAHTPMSNLFSCLWFNEVDRFTPRDQLSFAFTYQKFRRMNPGKPFYLNMFKDCERRAIAKLFRHRSDEKRSTLHQEATE
;
A
#
# COMPACT_ATOMS: atom_id res chain seq x y z
N MET A 1 -10.57 -6.38 -7.42
CA MET A 1 -10.61 -7.43 -6.36
C MET A 1 -10.53 -8.80 -7.01
N ASP A 2 -10.22 -9.87 -6.26
CA ASP A 2 -10.29 -11.25 -6.77
C ASP A 2 -11.72 -11.81 -6.75
N GLU A 3 -11.91 -12.99 -7.34
CA GLU A 3 -13.22 -13.66 -7.45
C GLU A 3 -13.80 -14.05 -6.10
N VAL A 4 -12.97 -14.52 -5.15
CA VAL A 4 -13.42 -14.90 -3.79
C VAL A 4 -13.96 -13.67 -3.04
N THR A 5 -13.28 -12.54 -3.19
CA THR A 5 -13.71 -11.25 -2.62
C THR A 5 -15.03 -10.78 -3.24
N LEU A 6 -15.20 -10.94 -4.56
CA LEU A 6 -16.48 -10.63 -5.22
C LEU A 6 -17.62 -11.50 -4.69
N GLN A 7 -17.41 -12.82 -4.56
CA GLN A 7 -18.43 -13.72 -4.03
C GLN A 7 -18.83 -13.36 -2.59
N THR A 8 -17.85 -13.01 -1.76
CA THR A 8 -18.11 -12.54 -0.38
C THR A 8 -18.94 -11.24 -0.39
N LEU A 9 -18.63 -10.32 -1.31
CA LEU A 9 -19.33 -9.05 -1.43
C LEU A 9 -20.79 -9.26 -1.89
N ILE A 10 -21.02 -10.18 -2.82
CA ILE A 10 -22.36 -10.60 -3.28
C ILE A 10 -23.15 -11.25 -2.14
N SER A 11 -22.54 -12.17 -1.38
CA SER A 11 -23.20 -12.84 -0.24
C SER A 11 -23.57 -11.88 0.89
N GLU A 12 -22.89 -10.73 0.98
CA GLU A 12 -23.21 -9.65 1.92
C GLU A 12 -24.31 -8.69 1.41
N GLY A 13 -24.95 -8.99 0.29
CA GLY A 13 -26.03 -8.20 -0.29
C GLY A 13 -25.57 -7.03 -1.17
N HIS A 14 -24.26 -6.92 -1.45
CA HIS A 14 -23.71 -5.89 -2.32
C HIS A 14 -23.62 -6.39 -3.76
N ILE A 15 -24.75 -6.75 -4.36
CA ILE A 15 -24.79 -7.34 -5.70
C ILE A 15 -24.47 -6.26 -6.74
N PRO A 16 -23.45 -6.44 -7.60
CA PRO A 16 -23.22 -5.51 -8.70
C PRO A 16 -24.39 -5.51 -9.68
N ASP A 17 -24.77 -4.34 -10.19
CA ASP A 17 -25.78 -4.22 -11.23
C ASP A 17 -25.32 -4.82 -12.58
N THR A 18 -26.18 -4.76 -13.60
CA THR A 18 -25.87 -5.29 -14.94
C THR A 18 -24.66 -4.60 -15.60
N ALA A 19 -24.31 -3.38 -15.18
CA ALA A 19 -23.14 -2.64 -15.63
C ALA A 19 -21.90 -2.87 -14.73
N GLY A 20 -22.02 -3.68 -13.68
CA GLY A 20 -20.96 -4.04 -12.73
C GLY A 20 -20.72 -3.02 -11.62
N PHE A 21 -21.71 -2.19 -11.27
CA PHE A 21 -21.60 -1.18 -10.23
C PHE A 21 -22.24 -1.61 -8.91
N VAL A 22 -21.63 -1.18 -7.81
CA VAL A 22 -22.22 -1.19 -6.47
C VAL A 22 -22.28 0.27 -5.99
N GLY A 23 -23.47 0.86 -6.02
CA GLY A 23 -23.64 2.30 -5.85
C GLY A 23 -22.83 3.07 -6.90
N LEU A 24 -21.92 3.93 -6.48
CA LEU A 24 -21.05 4.71 -7.38
C LEU A 24 -19.79 3.97 -7.83
N TRP A 25 -19.54 2.76 -7.30
CA TRP A 25 -18.28 2.05 -7.50
C TRP A 25 -18.40 0.97 -8.57
N LYS A 26 -17.66 1.13 -9.67
CA LYS A 26 -17.50 0.05 -10.65
C LYS A 26 -16.57 -1.04 -10.08
N ILE A 27 -17.07 -2.26 -10.02
CA ILE A 27 -16.29 -3.41 -9.56
C ILE A 27 -15.45 -3.95 -10.71
N VAL A 28 -14.15 -4.06 -10.49
CA VAL A 28 -13.21 -4.67 -11.44
C VAL A 28 -12.62 -5.92 -10.81
N VAL A 29 -12.91 -7.07 -11.43
CA VAL A 29 -12.35 -8.36 -11.03
C VAL A 29 -11.02 -8.58 -11.74
N VAL A 30 -9.97 -8.86 -10.96
CA VAL A 30 -8.65 -9.20 -11.48
C VAL A 30 -8.60 -10.72 -11.62
N LYS A 31 -8.47 -11.19 -12.85
CA LYS A 31 -8.30 -12.61 -13.20
C LYS A 31 -6.82 -12.92 -13.42
N ASN A 32 -6.47 -14.21 -13.48
CA ASN A 32 -5.11 -14.69 -13.77
C ASN A 32 -4.06 -14.12 -12.80
N LEU A 33 -4.27 -14.38 -11.51
CA LEU A 33 -3.40 -13.86 -10.45
C LEU A 33 -1.98 -14.44 -10.61
N PRO A 34 -0.92 -13.61 -10.57
CA PRO A 34 0.44 -14.05 -10.93
C PRO A 34 1.17 -14.83 -9.82
N TYR A 35 0.59 -14.95 -8.62
CA TYR A 35 1.23 -15.58 -7.47
C TYR A 35 0.25 -16.43 -6.67
N ASN A 36 0.76 -17.49 -6.05
CA ASN A 36 0.02 -18.28 -5.07
C ASN A 36 -0.11 -17.57 -3.71
N ASP A 37 0.84 -16.67 -3.37
CA ASP A 37 0.76 -15.86 -2.15
C ASP A 37 -0.17 -14.67 -2.36
N MET A 38 -1.38 -14.74 -1.78
CA MET A 38 -2.38 -13.66 -1.85
C MET A 38 -1.89 -12.31 -1.31
N ARG A 39 -0.92 -12.29 -0.38
CA ARG A 39 -0.32 -11.03 0.07
C ARG A 39 0.47 -10.36 -1.03
N ARG A 40 1.16 -11.14 -1.85
CA ARG A 40 1.92 -10.67 -3.01
C ARG A 40 1.00 -10.29 -4.16
N VAL A 41 -0.05 -11.09 -4.41
CA VAL A 41 -1.12 -10.71 -5.36
C VAL A 41 -1.68 -9.33 -5.04
N GLY A 42 -1.98 -9.05 -3.76
CA GLY A 42 -2.48 -7.74 -3.32
C GLY A 42 -1.53 -6.58 -3.60
N LYS A 43 -0.23 -6.83 -3.83
CA LYS A 43 0.74 -5.78 -4.18
C LYS A 43 0.62 -5.30 -5.61
N VAL A 44 0.06 -6.10 -6.52
CA VAL A 44 -0.16 -5.71 -7.92
C VAL A 44 -1.11 -4.51 -8.00
N PRO A 45 -2.38 -4.57 -7.52
CA PRO A 45 -3.25 -3.40 -7.53
C PRO A 45 -2.79 -2.30 -6.57
N LYS A 46 -2.05 -2.65 -5.51
CA LYS A 46 -1.50 -1.67 -4.57
C LYS A 46 -0.43 -0.79 -5.19
N LEU A 47 0.52 -1.36 -5.92
CA LEU A 47 1.69 -0.64 -6.43
C LEU A 47 1.59 -0.31 -7.92
N LEU A 48 0.86 -1.10 -8.70
CA LEU A 48 0.80 -0.96 -10.15
C LEU A 48 -0.59 -0.55 -10.71
N PRO A 49 -1.40 0.31 -10.03
CA PRO A 49 -2.71 0.66 -10.58
C PRO A 49 -2.59 1.39 -11.92
N HIS A 50 -1.50 2.13 -12.16
CA HIS A 50 -1.25 2.84 -13.42
C HIS A 50 -0.99 1.89 -14.60
N ARG A 51 -0.63 0.64 -14.34
CA ARG A 51 -0.52 -0.42 -15.37
C ARG A 51 -1.88 -1.07 -15.62
N LEU A 52 -2.67 -1.26 -14.56
CA LEU A 52 -4.01 -1.85 -14.64
C LEU A 52 -5.05 -0.89 -15.25
N PHE A 53 -4.88 0.40 -15.00
CA PHE A 53 -5.81 1.47 -15.40
C PHE A 53 -5.02 2.60 -16.07
N PRO A 54 -4.57 2.43 -17.33
CA PRO A 54 -3.68 3.39 -18.00
C PRO A 54 -4.31 4.77 -18.20
N SER A 55 -5.65 4.85 -18.24
CA SER A 55 -6.39 6.12 -18.35
C SER A 55 -6.58 6.83 -17.00
N ALA A 56 -6.23 6.20 -15.87
CA ALA A 56 -6.37 6.82 -14.56
C ALA A 56 -5.29 7.88 -14.35
N ARG A 57 -5.70 9.10 -13.99
CA ARG A 57 -4.78 10.18 -13.62
C ARG A 57 -4.41 10.17 -12.14
N TYR A 58 -5.27 9.62 -11.31
CA TYR A 58 -5.09 9.51 -9.87
C TYR A 58 -5.54 8.14 -9.36
N SER A 59 -4.99 7.70 -8.23
CA SER A 59 -5.48 6.52 -7.53
C SER A 59 -5.35 6.67 -6.02
N ILE A 60 -6.28 6.02 -5.30
CA ILE A 60 -6.24 5.86 -3.85
C ILE A 60 -6.22 4.37 -3.55
N TRP A 61 -5.14 3.90 -2.91
CA TRP A 61 -5.11 2.59 -2.30
C TRP A 61 -5.60 2.69 -0.87
N LEU A 62 -6.50 1.80 -0.47
CA LEU A 62 -6.97 1.65 0.89
C LEU A 62 -6.93 0.17 1.27
N ASP A 63 -6.27 -0.17 2.37
CA ASP A 63 -6.30 -1.55 2.89
C ASP A 63 -7.73 -1.98 3.22
N SER A 64 -8.05 -3.25 3.01
CA SER A 64 -9.40 -3.80 3.20
C SER A 64 -9.94 -3.69 4.63
N LYS A 65 -9.03 -3.58 5.62
CA LYS A 65 -9.34 -3.32 7.04
C LYS A 65 -9.82 -1.88 7.30
N LEU A 66 -9.76 -0.99 6.31
CA LEU A 66 -10.14 0.41 6.46
C LEU A 66 -11.40 0.74 5.67
N ARG A 67 -12.10 1.79 6.10
CA ARG A 67 -13.20 2.42 5.36
C ARG A 67 -12.92 3.90 5.26
N LEU A 68 -13.00 4.43 4.04
CA LEU A 68 -12.90 5.87 3.79
C LEU A 68 -14.15 6.55 4.34
N GLN A 69 -13.99 7.68 5.02
CA GLN A 69 -15.08 8.44 5.66
C GLN A 69 -15.26 9.83 5.06
N VAL A 70 -14.52 10.14 4.01
CA VAL A 70 -14.47 11.44 3.37
C VAL A 70 -14.55 11.26 1.85
N ASP A 71 -14.97 12.30 1.16
CA ASP A 71 -15.00 12.32 -0.30
C ASP A 71 -13.59 12.05 -0.87
N PRO A 72 -13.41 11.05 -1.77
CA PRO A 72 -12.16 10.80 -2.45
C PRO A 72 -11.52 12.02 -3.12
N LEU A 73 -12.31 12.96 -3.65
CA LEU A 73 -11.79 14.19 -4.27
C LEU A 73 -11.15 15.11 -3.24
N LEU A 74 -11.71 15.22 -2.03
CA LEU A 74 -11.11 16.00 -0.95
C LEU A 74 -9.80 15.37 -0.45
N VAL A 75 -9.67 14.04 -0.53
CA VAL A 75 -8.41 13.34 -0.26
C VAL A 75 -7.34 13.73 -1.27
N LEU A 76 -7.68 13.76 -2.58
CA LEU A 76 -6.75 14.20 -3.61
C LEU A 76 -6.34 15.66 -3.42
N GLU A 77 -7.30 16.53 -3.13
CA GLU A 77 -7.06 17.96 -2.90
C GLU A 77 -6.09 18.17 -1.73
N TYR A 78 -6.37 17.54 -0.59
CA TYR A 78 -5.60 17.72 0.65
C TYR A 78 -4.19 17.16 0.55
N PHE A 79 -4.04 15.93 0.05
CA PHE A 79 -2.74 15.24 0.07
C PHE A 79 -1.86 15.53 -1.13
N LEU A 80 -2.44 15.92 -2.28
CA LEU A 80 -1.73 16.15 -3.52
C LEU A 80 -1.81 17.61 -3.98
N TRP A 81 -3.01 18.10 -4.34
CA TRP A 81 -3.14 19.31 -5.15
C TRP A 81 -2.69 20.58 -4.42
N ARG A 82 -3.10 20.79 -3.17
CA ARG A 82 -2.80 22.03 -2.41
C ARG A 82 -1.31 22.34 -2.27
N LYS A 83 -0.47 21.31 -2.28
CA LYS A 83 0.98 21.42 -2.05
C LYS A 83 1.82 20.92 -3.22
N GLY A 84 1.19 20.58 -4.36
CA GLY A 84 1.88 20.10 -5.55
C GLY A 84 2.58 18.75 -5.36
N TYR A 85 2.08 17.88 -4.49
CA TYR A 85 2.61 16.52 -4.35
C TYR A 85 2.04 15.59 -5.41
N GLU A 86 2.81 14.56 -5.75
CA GLU A 86 2.41 13.52 -6.71
C GLU A 86 2.20 12.16 -6.03
N TYR A 87 2.70 11.99 -4.80
CA TYR A 87 2.61 10.76 -4.04
C TYR A 87 2.40 11.09 -2.57
N ALA A 88 1.45 10.46 -1.90
CA ALA A 88 1.26 10.58 -0.47
C ALA A 88 1.09 9.22 0.19
N ILE A 89 1.75 9.03 1.33
CA ILE A 89 1.69 7.82 2.13
C ILE A 89 1.85 8.16 3.61
N SER A 90 1.13 7.45 4.48
CA SER A 90 1.27 7.66 5.92
C SER A 90 2.64 7.20 6.40
N ASN A 91 3.21 7.90 7.37
CA ASN A 91 4.28 7.36 8.19
C ASN A 91 3.73 6.29 9.14
N HIS A 92 4.58 5.37 9.57
CA HIS A 92 4.23 4.45 10.64
C HIS A 92 4.20 5.19 11.98
N TYR A 93 3.23 4.83 12.83
CA TYR A 93 2.89 5.54 14.07
C TYR A 93 3.82 5.27 15.26
N ASP A 94 4.88 4.49 15.07
CA ASP A 94 5.68 3.93 16.17
C ASP A 94 7.12 3.68 15.71
N ARG A 95 7.30 2.82 14.70
CA ARG A 95 8.61 2.53 14.12
C ARG A 95 8.99 3.53 13.04
N HIS A 96 10.26 3.90 13.01
CA HIS A 96 10.77 4.87 12.05
C HIS A 96 12.03 4.44 11.31
N CYS A 97 12.68 3.37 11.77
CA CYS A 97 13.90 2.85 11.17
C CYS A 97 13.71 1.44 10.60
N VAL A 98 14.31 1.15 9.43
CA VAL A 98 14.26 -0.19 8.82
C VAL A 98 14.86 -1.25 9.75
N TRP A 99 15.88 -0.90 10.56
CA TRP A 99 16.50 -1.81 11.53
C TRP A 99 15.48 -2.30 12.57
N GLU A 100 14.66 -1.39 13.09
CA GLU A 100 13.59 -1.70 14.05
C GLU A 100 12.51 -2.55 13.38
N GLU A 101 12.14 -2.21 12.14
CA GLU A 101 11.13 -2.95 11.37
C GLU A 101 11.59 -4.38 11.04
N VAL A 102 12.87 -4.59 10.70
CA VAL A 102 13.47 -5.93 10.49
C VAL A 102 13.38 -6.75 11.77
N ALA A 103 13.83 -6.20 12.90
CA ALA A 103 13.77 -6.87 14.19
C ALA A 103 12.32 -7.23 14.57
N GLN A 104 11.38 -6.31 14.33
CA GLN A 104 9.96 -6.51 14.63
C GLN A 104 9.31 -7.57 13.72
N ASN A 105 9.64 -7.60 12.42
CA ASN A 105 9.14 -8.64 11.51
C ASN A 105 9.61 -10.03 11.94
N LYS A 106 10.86 -10.16 12.40
CA LYS A 106 11.41 -11.43 12.92
C LYS A 106 10.76 -11.81 14.26
N LYS A 107 10.68 -10.86 15.21
CA LYS A 107 10.04 -11.09 16.52
C LYS A 107 8.60 -11.58 16.39
N LEU A 108 7.85 -11.04 15.44
CA LEU A 108 6.45 -11.39 15.20
C LEU A 108 6.26 -12.52 14.17
N ASN A 109 7.35 -13.20 13.75
CA ASN A 109 7.35 -14.27 12.74
C ASN A 109 6.53 -13.90 11.48
N LYS A 110 6.68 -12.67 10.99
CA LYS A 110 5.88 -12.12 9.89
C LYS A 110 6.26 -12.68 8.52
N TYR A 111 7.49 -13.18 8.37
CA TYR A 111 8.00 -13.82 7.16
C TYR A 111 9.23 -14.66 7.49
N ASN A 112 9.72 -15.44 6.53
CA ASN A 112 10.94 -16.24 6.70
C ASN A 112 12.15 -15.34 7.05
N HIS A 113 12.82 -15.65 8.17
CA HIS A 113 13.91 -14.84 8.71
C HIS A 113 15.13 -14.78 7.78
N THR A 114 15.47 -15.88 7.13
CA THR A 114 16.59 -15.94 6.17
C THR A 114 16.36 -15.01 4.99
N VAL A 115 15.14 -14.95 4.46
CA VAL A 115 14.80 -14.04 3.35
C VAL A 115 14.83 -12.57 3.81
N ILE A 116 14.36 -12.28 5.03
CA ILE A 116 14.46 -10.93 5.61
C ILE A 116 15.94 -10.52 5.76
N ASP A 117 16.79 -11.41 6.27
CA ASP A 117 18.21 -11.14 6.47
C ASP A 117 18.93 -10.92 5.13
N GLN A 118 18.62 -11.72 4.10
CA GLN A 118 19.14 -11.52 2.74
C GLN A 118 18.70 -10.18 2.13
N GLN A 119 17.42 -9.83 2.25
CA GLN A 119 16.87 -8.55 1.79
C GLN A 119 17.62 -7.38 2.44
N PHE A 120 17.75 -7.44 3.77
CA PHE A 120 18.35 -6.36 4.54
C PHE A 120 19.85 -6.22 4.26
N ALA A 121 20.59 -7.33 4.20
CA ALA A 121 22.00 -7.33 3.82
C ALA A 121 22.21 -6.74 2.42
N SER A 122 21.35 -7.09 1.45
CA SER A 122 21.40 -6.51 0.10
C SER A 122 21.20 -5.00 0.12
N TYR A 123 20.28 -4.49 0.96
CA TYR A 123 20.05 -3.05 1.07
C TYR A 123 21.21 -2.32 1.74
N GLN A 124 21.79 -2.90 2.79
CA GLN A 124 22.98 -2.34 3.46
C GLN A 124 24.16 -2.26 2.49
N ALA A 125 24.39 -3.31 1.70
CA ALA A 125 25.45 -3.35 0.69
C ALA A 125 25.25 -2.29 -0.41
N ASP A 126 24.01 -1.98 -0.80
CA ASP A 126 23.67 -0.94 -1.77
C ASP A 126 23.45 0.45 -1.11
N GLY A 127 23.92 0.63 0.13
CA GLY A 127 24.04 1.93 0.77
C GLY A 127 22.85 2.42 1.58
N LEU A 128 21.92 1.53 1.98
CA LEU A 128 20.89 1.88 2.96
C LEU A 128 21.54 2.31 4.28
N LYS A 129 21.28 3.55 4.71
CA LYS A 129 21.78 4.09 5.98
C LYS A 129 20.71 4.02 7.06
N ARG A 130 21.18 3.89 8.31
CA ARG A 130 20.30 3.92 9.49
C ARG A 130 19.60 5.26 9.58
N PHE A 131 18.31 5.25 9.87
CA PHE A 131 17.52 6.47 10.00
C PHE A 131 18.04 7.31 11.17
N ASN A 132 18.29 8.60 10.93
CA ASN A 132 18.66 9.56 11.96
C ASN A 132 17.59 10.65 12.03
N VAL A 133 16.87 10.71 13.15
CA VAL A 133 15.80 11.70 13.33
C VAL A 133 16.33 13.14 13.38
N SER A 134 17.56 13.32 13.85
CA SER A 134 18.21 14.63 14.04
C SER A 134 18.93 15.12 12.78
N ASP A 135 18.99 14.31 11.72
CA ASP A 135 19.60 14.72 10.45
C ASP A 135 18.72 15.79 9.77
N PRO A 136 19.22 17.03 9.59
CA PRO A 136 18.48 18.08 8.89
C PRO A 136 18.33 17.78 7.39
N ASN A 137 19.17 16.92 6.83
CA ASN A 137 19.19 16.57 5.41
C ASN A 137 18.45 15.26 5.10
N LYS A 138 17.70 14.71 6.08
CA LYS A 138 16.92 13.48 5.88
C LYS A 138 15.95 13.65 4.72
N LEU A 139 15.94 12.68 3.81
CA LEU A 139 15.11 12.72 2.62
C LEU A 139 13.62 12.43 2.89
N LEU A 140 13.33 11.82 4.05
CA LEU A 140 12.00 11.44 4.51
C LEU A 140 11.88 11.73 6.01
N PRO A 141 10.67 12.01 6.52
CA PRO A 141 10.43 12.13 7.96
C PRO A 141 10.53 10.78 8.68
N SER A 142 10.48 9.66 7.96
CA SER A 142 10.63 8.30 8.48
C SER A 142 11.05 7.34 7.35
N ASN A 143 11.78 6.27 7.68
CA ASN A 143 12.04 5.20 6.72
C ASN A 143 10.90 4.17 6.64
N VAL A 144 9.96 4.17 7.58
CA VAL A 144 8.93 3.13 7.70
C VAL A 144 7.56 3.73 7.39
N PRO A 145 6.94 3.39 6.26
CA PRO A 145 5.58 3.83 5.96
C PRO A 145 4.53 2.98 6.71
N GLU A 146 3.35 3.55 6.87
CA GLU A 146 2.09 2.82 7.07
C GLU A 146 1.37 2.76 5.72
N GLY A 147 1.57 1.66 5.01
CA GLY A 147 1.08 1.49 3.63
C GLY A 147 -0.41 1.24 3.50
N SER A 148 -1.23 1.44 4.54
CA SER A 148 -2.67 1.19 4.49
C SER A 148 -3.48 2.26 3.77
N LEU A 149 -2.89 3.41 3.50
CA LEU A 149 -3.42 4.45 2.61
C LEU A 149 -2.30 4.99 1.72
N ILE A 150 -2.52 4.99 0.42
CA ILE A 150 -1.60 5.61 -0.56
C ILE A 150 -2.44 6.44 -1.54
N VAL A 151 -2.06 7.69 -1.75
CA VAL A 151 -2.73 8.62 -2.68
C VAL A 151 -1.72 9.01 -3.76
N ARG A 152 -2.09 8.91 -5.03
CA ARG A 152 -1.16 9.11 -6.15
C ARG A 152 -1.74 9.94 -7.26
N ALA A 153 -0.93 10.82 -7.81
CA ALA A 153 -1.02 11.26 -9.19
C ALA A 153 -0.15 10.35 -10.06
N HIS A 154 -0.63 9.99 -11.25
CA HIS A 154 0.06 9.11 -12.18
C HIS A 154 1.00 9.87 -13.11
N THR A 155 2.05 10.43 -12.51
CA THR A 155 3.18 11.09 -13.20
C THR A 155 4.26 10.05 -13.60
N PRO A 156 5.20 10.41 -14.49
CA PRO A 156 6.33 9.53 -14.79
C PRO A 156 7.15 9.13 -13.54
N MET A 157 7.41 10.06 -12.62
CA MET A 157 8.23 9.80 -11.43
C MET A 157 7.49 8.94 -10.38
N SER A 158 6.22 9.25 -10.10
CA SER A 158 5.34 8.43 -9.25
C SER A 158 5.18 7.00 -9.77
N ASN A 159 5.00 6.83 -11.08
CA ASN A 159 4.86 5.52 -11.70
C ASN A 159 6.19 4.73 -11.67
N LEU A 160 7.32 5.38 -11.97
CA LEU A 160 8.64 4.75 -11.89
C LEU A 160 8.96 4.31 -10.46
N PHE A 161 8.76 5.17 -9.46
CA PHE A 161 8.94 4.81 -8.05
C PHE A 161 8.09 3.60 -7.67
N SER A 162 6.81 3.60 -8.07
CA SER A 162 5.88 2.50 -7.81
C SER A 162 6.34 1.17 -8.42
N CYS A 163 6.85 1.19 -9.66
CA CYS A 163 7.41 0.01 -10.32
C CYS A 163 8.65 -0.51 -9.61
N LEU A 164 9.59 0.37 -9.26
CA LEU A 164 10.80 -0.02 -8.52
C LEU A 164 10.46 -0.59 -7.15
N TRP A 165 9.46 -0.03 -6.46
CA TRP A 165 9.02 -0.54 -5.17
C TRP A 165 8.38 -1.93 -5.31
N PHE A 166 7.59 -2.14 -6.36
CA PHE A 166 7.04 -3.45 -6.67
C PHE A 166 8.15 -4.48 -6.96
N ASN A 167 9.19 -4.11 -7.69
CA ASN A 167 10.33 -5.01 -7.97
C ASN A 167 11.01 -5.48 -6.68
N GLU A 168 11.19 -4.61 -5.68
CA GLU A 168 11.79 -5.02 -4.40
C GLU A 168 10.87 -5.93 -3.58
N VAL A 169 9.56 -5.68 -3.64
CA VAL A 169 8.53 -6.52 -3.00
C VAL A 169 8.47 -7.91 -3.66
N ASP A 170 8.55 -7.96 -4.98
CA ASP A 170 8.57 -9.21 -5.74
C ASP A 170 9.89 -9.96 -5.56
N ARG A 171 11.03 -9.26 -5.55
CA ARG A 171 12.33 -9.90 -5.37
C ARG A 171 12.49 -10.57 -4.00
N PHE A 172 12.00 -9.92 -2.95
CA PHE A 172 12.24 -10.37 -1.58
C PHE A 172 10.93 -10.72 -0.87
N THR A 173 10.42 -9.79 -0.07
CA THR A 173 9.28 -10.02 0.83
C THR A 173 8.12 -9.09 0.48
N PRO A 174 6.86 -9.53 0.64
CA PRO A 174 5.69 -8.66 0.48
C PRO A 174 5.52 -7.66 1.66
N ARG A 175 6.53 -7.53 2.53
CA ARG A 175 6.56 -6.56 3.63
C ARG A 175 7.08 -5.23 3.09
N ASP A 176 6.15 -4.47 2.54
CA ASP A 176 6.39 -3.18 1.88
C ASP A 176 7.11 -2.14 2.77
N GLN A 177 6.96 -2.24 4.09
CA GLN A 177 7.68 -1.44 5.08
C GLN A 177 9.22 -1.62 5.03
N LEU A 178 9.70 -2.82 4.67
CA LEU A 178 11.13 -3.11 4.59
C LEU A 178 11.78 -2.51 3.33
N SER A 179 11.05 -2.48 2.21
CA SER A 179 11.59 -2.05 0.92
C SER A 179 11.40 -0.56 0.62
N PHE A 180 10.45 0.11 1.26
CA PHE A 180 10.07 1.49 0.91
C PHE A 180 11.24 2.49 0.95
N ALA A 181 11.90 2.63 2.10
CA ALA A 181 12.96 3.63 2.25
C ALA A 181 14.15 3.34 1.36
N PHE A 182 14.56 2.07 1.25
CA PHE A 182 15.62 1.67 0.33
C PHE A 182 15.28 2.06 -1.10
N THR A 183 14.08 1.70 -1.57
CA THR A 183 13.61 2.04 -2.92
C THR A 183 13.65 3.55 -3.13
N TYR A 184 13.13 4.33 -2.19
CA TYR A 184 13.08 5.78 -2.29
C TYR A 184 14.48 6.41 -2.33
N GLN A 185 15.39 5.99 -1.45
CA GLN A 185 16.77 6.49 -1.41
C GLN A 185 17.52 6.15 -2.71
N LYS A 186 17.39 4.91 -3.20
CA LYS A 186 17.98 4.48 -4.47
C LYS A 186 17.41 5.26 -5.65
N PHE A 187 16.09 5.42 -5.69
CA PHE A 187 15.39 6.19 -6.72
C PHE A 187 15.85 7.65 -6.77
N ARG A 188 15.97 8.32 -5.62
CA ARG A 188 16.49 9.68 -5.50
C ARG A 188 17.94 9.78 -5.98
N ARG A 189 18.81 8.84 -5.57
CA ARG A 189 20.21 8.78 -5.99
C ARG A 189 20.38 8.57 -7.50
N MET A 190 19.52 7.75 -8.11
CA MET A 190 19.57 7.44 -9.54
C MET A 190 18.92 8.52 -10.43
N ASN A 191 18.18 9.47 -9.86
CA ASN A 191 17.45 10.51 -10.60
C ASN A 191 17.67 11.91 -10.00
N PRO A 192 18.92 12.39 -9.86
CA PRO A 192 19.21 13.63 -9.12
C PRO A 192 18.59 14.89 -9.75
N GLY A 193 18.41 14.91 -11.09
CA GLY A 193 17.84 16.05 -11.83
C GLY A 193 16.32 16.01 -12.01
N LYS A 194 15.63 14.99 -11.49
CA LYS A 194 14.17 14.86 -11.62
C LYS A 194 13.55 14.85 -10.22
N PRO A 195 12.91 15.95 -9.79
CA PRO A 195 12.27 15.97 -8.48
C PRO A 195 11.12 14.95 -8.43
N PHE A 196 10.91 14.41 -7.23
CA PHE A 196 9.78 13.54 -6.92
C PHE A 196 9.16 14.07 -5.62
N TYR A 197 7.95 14.60 -5.74
CA TYR A 197 7.28 15.32 -4.65
C TYR A 197 6.42 14.35 -3.84
N LEU A 198 7.06 13.68 -2.88
CA LEU A 198 6.41 12.75 -1.98
C LEU A 198 6.03 13.43 -0.65
N ASN A 199 4.78 13.26 -0.25
CA ASN A 199 4.25 13.64 1.06
C ASN A 199 4.16 12.43 1.97
N MET A 200 5.04 12.36 2.97
CA MET A 200 4.91 11.38 4.04
C MET A 200 4.23 12.02 5.24
N PHE A 201 2.91 11.87 5.32
CA PHE A 201 2.05 12.52 6.30
C PHE A 201 1.93 11.70 7.60
N LYS A 202 1.40 12.30 8.67
CA LYS A 202 1.30 11.63 9.98
C LYS A 202 0.14 10.64 10.02
N ASP A 203 0.30 9.52 10.74
CA ASP A 203 -0.78 8.52 10.92
C ASP A 203 -2.07 9.11 11.53
N CYS A 204 -2.01 10.20 12.29
CA CYS A 204 -3.21 10.88 12.79
C CYS A 204 -4.09 11.43 11.65
N GLU A 205 -3.48 11.93 10.57
CA GLU A 205 -4.21 12.40 9.37
C GLU A 205 -4.89 11.22 8.68
N ARG A 206 -4.21 10.07 8.55
CA ARG A 206 -4.82 8.83 8.05
C ARG A 206 -6.04 8.42 8.89
N ARG A 207 -5.92 8.45 10.22
CA ARG A 207 -7.02 8.10 11.15
C ARG A 207 -8.20 9.06 11.10
N ALA A 208 -7.98 10.30 10.69
CA ALA A 208 -9.05 11.27 10.50
C ALA A 208 -9.95 10.87 9.31
N ILE A 209 -9.34 10.39 8.21
CA ILE A 209 -10.05 10.13 6.96
C ILE A 209 -10.44 8.66 6.72
N ALA A 210 -9.75 7.72 7.36
CA ALA A 210 -9.96 6.29 7.18
C ALA A 210 -10.03 5.56 8.53
N LYS A 211 -11.17 4.93 8.81
CA LYS A 211 -11.44 4.24 10.07
C LYS A 211 -11.23 2.74 9.93
N LEU A 212 -10.76 2.13 11.02
CA LEU A 212 -10.60 0.68 11.10
C LEU A 212 -11.98 0.03 11.10
N PHE A 213 -12.22 -0.82 10.11
CA PHE A 213 -13.35 -1.72 10.06
C PHE A 213 -12.90 -3.04 10.65
N ARG A 214 -13.43 -3.38 11.83
CA ARG A 214 -13.04 -4.59 12.56
C ARG A 214 -13.30 -5.82 11.69
N HIS A 215 -12.41 -6.80 11.76
CA HIS A 215 -12.65 -8.11 11.18
C HIS A 215 -13.95 -8.66 11.75
N ARG A 216 -14.85 -9.14 10.87
CA ARG A 216 -16.03 -9.90 11.29
C ARG A 216 -15.54 -11.20 11.91
N SER A 217 -16.07 -11.60 13.05
CA SER A 217 -15.79 -12.91 13.65
C SER A 217 -16.23 -14.02 12.69
N ASP A 218 -15.52 -15.15 12.70
CA ASP A 218 -15.82 -16.30 11.82
C ASP A 218 -17.26 -16.84 11.99
N GLU A 219 -17.90 -16.56 13.14
CA GLU A 219 -19.30 -16.89 13.41
C GLU A 219 -20.30 -16.28 12.41
N LYS A 220 -20.00 -15.10 11.84
CA LYS A 220 -20.83 -14.48 10.79
C LYS A 220 -20.63 -15.11 9.41
N ARG A 221 -19.52 -15.82 9.20
CA ARG A 221 -19.23 -16.53 7.95
C ARG A 221 -19.97 -17.86 7.87
N SER A 222 -20.17 -18.53 9.01
CA SER A 222 -20.92 -19.79 9.09
C SER A 222 -22.44 -19.60 8.99
N THR A 223 -22.98 -18.50 9.50
CA THR A 223 -24.43 -18.18 9.41
C THR A 223 -24.87 -17.88 7.97
N LEU A 224 -24.08 -17.10 7.23
CA LEU A 224 -24.35 -16.84 5.79
C LEU A 224 -24.25 -18.10 4.92
N HIS A 225 -23.45 -19.09 5.34
CA HIS A 225 -23.32 -20.35 4.61
C HIS A 225 -24.50 -21.30 4.84
N GLN A 226 -25.15 -21.23 6.02
CA GLN A 226 -26.35 -22.01 6.33
C GLN A 226 -27.60 -21.45 5.65
N GLU A 227 -27.78 -20.13 5.62
CA GLU A 227 -28.93 -19.48 4.96
C GLU A 227 -28.91 -19.60 3.42
N ALA A 228 -27.76 -19.89 2.81
CA ALA A 228 -27.64 -20.11 1.36
C ALA A 228 -27.86 -21.59 0.93
N THR A 229 -28.07 -22.49 1.89
CA THR A 229 -28.31 -23.93 1.69
C THR A 229 -29.72 -24.39 2.11
N GLU A 230 -30.58 -23.47 2.53
CA GLU A 230 -32.03 -23.66 2.64
C GLU A 230 -32.76 -22.95 1.48
#